data_AF-A0A9W4GBN9-F1
#
_entry.id   AF-A0A9W4GBN9-F1
#
_cell.length_a   1.000
_cell.length_b   1.000
_cell.length_c   1.000
_cell.angle_alpha   90.00
_cell.angle_beta   90.00
_cell.angle_gamma   90.00
#
_symmetry.space_group_name_H-M   'P 1'
#
loop_
_entity.id
_entity.type
_entity.pdbx_description
1 polymer ?
#
loop_
_entity_poly.entity_id
_entity_poly.type
_entity_poly.pdbx_seq_one_letter_code
_entity_poly.pdbx_strand_id
1 'polypeptide(L)'
;MHQLKRYEEALMAYDKALEIQKKDYLVWYNRGNALYNLGRYQDAIASYDEAIYQQMNHAESWYSRGNAFVNLKQYPEAISSYDKALQYHPDYKAAIQAKEQAEKQIQDVNINLNSTFE
;
A
#
# COMPACT_ATOMS: atom_id res chain seq x y z
N MET A 1 -17.03 15.03 6.88
CA MET A 1 -17.24 15.65 5.55
C MET A 1 -16.06 16.51 5.09
N HIS A 2 -15.42 17.32 5.94
CA HIS A 2 -14.29 18.18 5.50
C HIS A 2 -13.03 17.44 5.05
N GLN A 3 -12.70 16.28 5.64
CA GLN A 3 -11.49 15.53 5.27
C GLN A 3 -11.61 14.84 3.89
N LEU A 4 -12.77 14.24 3.58
CA LEU A 4 -13.01 13.61 2.26
C LEU A 4 -12.86 14.62 1.12
N LYS A 5 -13.47 15.80 1.27
CA LYS A 5 -13.35 16.88 0.29
C LYS A 5 -11.91 17.32 0.07
N ARG A 6 -11.10 17.39 1.15
CA ARG A 6 -9.68 17.75 1.06
C ARG A 6 -8.85 16.68 0.35
N TYR A 7 -9.17 15.39 0.53
CA TYR A 7 -8.47 14.33 -0.19
C TYR A 7 -8.83 14.31 -1.67
N GLU A 8 -10.08 14.56 -2.05
CA GLU A 8 -10.49 14.71 -3.45
C GLU A 8 -9.82 15.92 -4.13
N GLU A 9 -9.77 17.07 -3.45
CA GLU A 9 -9.02 18.25 -3.91
C GLU A 9 -7.51 17.95 -4.04
N ALA A 10 -6.93 17.20 -3.10
CA ALA A 10 -5.53 16.76 -3.17
C ALA A 10 -5.28 15.85 -4.38
N LEU A 11 -6.21 14.95 -4.72
CA LEU A 11 -6.08 14.11 -5.90
C LEU A 11 -6.04 14.91 -7.19
N MET A 12 -6.92 15.89 -7.34
CA MET A 12 -6.90 16.81 -8.49
C MET A 12 -5.60 17.60 -8.57
N ALA A 13 -5.03 18.00 -7.43
CA ALA A 13 -3.73 18.67 -7.39
C ALA A 13 -2.58 17.74 -7.80
N TYR A 14 -2.59 16.47 -7.36
CA TYR A 14 -1.60 15.48 -7.76
C TYR A 14 -1.69 15.13 -9.25
N ASP A 15 -2.90 14.96 -9.79
CA ASP A 15 -3.08 14.68 -11.22
C ASP A 15 -2.50 15.82 -12.08
N LYS A 16 -2.74 17.09 -11.69
CA LYS A 16 -2.10 18.26 -12.34
C LYS A 16 -0.58 18.29 -12.17
N ALA A 17 -0.08 17.95 -10.99
CA ALA A 17 1.37 17.89 -10.74
C ALA A 17 2.03 16.83 -11.63
N LEU A 18 1.37 15.69 -11.84
CA LEU A 18 1.83 14.62 -12.73
C LEU A 18 1.81 15.04 -14.20
N GLU A 19 0.92 15.93 -14.63
CA GLU A 19 0.96 16.51 -15.98
C GLU A 19 2.23 17.34 -16.22
N ILE A 20 2.73 18.02 -15.18
CA ILE A 20 3.91 18.90 -15.26
C ILE A 20 5.20 18.11 -15.04
N GLN A 21 5.25 17.21 -14.05
CA GLN A 21 6.43 16.44 -13.68
C GLN A 21 6.09 14.96 -13.50
N LYS A 22 6.03 14.25 -14.63
CA LYS A 22 5.67 12.82 -14.72
C LYS A 22 6.59 11.85 -13.96
N LYS A 23 7.78 12.29 -13.53
CA LYS A 23 8.83 11.44 -12.96
C LYS A 23 9.16 11.77 -11.50
N ASP A 24 8.14 12.12 -10.71
CA ASP A 24 8.32 12.29 -9.27
C ASP A 24 7.58 11.18 -8.52
N TYR A 25 8.35 10.22 -7.99
CA TYR A 25 7.82 9.12 -7.19
C TYR A 25 7.09 9.62 -5.94
N LEU A 26 7.46 10.78 -5.39
CA LEU A 26 6.82 11.35 -4.22
C LEU A 26 5.39 11.81 -4.53
N VAL A 27 5.13 12.30 -5.74
CA VAL A 27 3.79 12.69 -6.17
C VAL A 27 2.89 11.46 -6.25
N TRP A 28 3.36 10.39 -6.89
CA TRP A 28 2.65 9.11 -6.95
C TRP A 28 2.42 8.49 -5.56
N TYR A 29 3.43 8.50 -4.70
CA TYR A 29 3.32 8.03 -3.32
C TYR A 29 2.27 8.82 -2.51
N ASN A 30 2.31 10.15 -2.59
CA ASN A 30 1.36 11.01 -1.88
C ASN A 30 -0.06 10.88 -2.43
N ARG A 31 -0.21 10.70 -3.75
CA ARG A 31 -1.49 10.35 -4.39
C ARG A 31 -2.04 9.03 -3.86
N GLY A 32 -1.19 8.01 -3.74
CA GLY A 32 -1.54 6.73 -3.12
C GLY A 32 -2.02 6.90 -1.68
N ASN A 33 -1.32 7.70 -0.87
CA ASN A 33 -1.71 7.99 0.51
C ASN A 33 -3.08 8.68 0.60
N ALA A 34 -3.38 9.62 -0.31
CA ALA A 34 -4.69 10.25 -0.36
C ALA A 34 -5.80 9.24 -0.72
N LEU A 35 -5.57 8.37 -1.71
CA LEU A 35 -6.51 7.32 -2.10
C LEU A 35 -6.73 6.29 -0.99
N TYR A 36 -5.66 5.91 -0.29
CA TYR A 36 -5.72 5.01 0.86
C TYR A 36 -6.61 5.59 1.96
N ASN A 37 -6.43 6.88 2.31
CA ASN A 37 -7.27 7.55 3.30
C ASN A 37 -8.73 7.72 2.87
N LEU A 38 -9.00 7.68 1.56
CA LEU A 38 -10.36 7.64 0.99
C LEU A 38 -10.95 6.23 0.95
N GLY A 39 -10.22 5.20 1.37
CA GLY A 39 -10.64 3.80 1.28
C GLY A 39 -10.60 3.21 -0.14
N ARG A 40 -10.00 3.94 -1.10
CA ARG A 40 -9.84 3.51 -2.49
C ARG A 40 -8.55 2.69 -2.65
N TYR A 41 -8.52 1.53 -2.01
CA TYR A 41 -7.27 0.77 -1.85
C TYR A 41 -6.69 0.25 -3.18
N GLN A 42 -7.52 -0.18 -4.14
CA GLN A 42 -7.01 -0.60 -5.46
C GLN A 42 -6.32 0.55 -6.22
N ASP A 43 -6.91 1.74 -6.18
CA ASP A 43 -6.32 2.92 -6.83
C ASP A 43 -5.06 3.39 -6.09
N ALA A 44 -5.03 3.24 -4.77
CA ALA A 44 -3.84 3.50 -3.97
C ALA A 44 -2.70 2.56 -4.36
N ILE A 45 -2.97 1.26 -4.52
CA ILE A 45 -1.99 0.26 -5.00
C ILE A 45 -1.42 0.68 -6.35
N ALA A 46 -2.26 1.05 -7.32
CA ALA A 46 -1.79 1.50 -8.63
C ALA A 46 -0.87 2.73 -8.53
N SER A 47 -1.18 3.66 -7.62
CA SER A 47 -0.33 4.85 -7.41
C SER A 47 0.99 4.48 -6.72
N TYR A 48 0.99 3.54 -5.78
CA TYR A 48 2.23 3.05 -5.17
C TYR A 48 3.08 2.26 -6.15
N ASP A 49 2.47 1.48 -7.06
CA ASP A 49 3.16 0.75 -8.13
C ASP A 49 3.89 1.72 -9.07
N GLU A 50 3.25 2.84 -9.45
CA GLU A 50 3.93 3.90 -10.20
C GLU A 50 5.08 4.52 -9.40
N ALA A 51 4.89 4.80 -8.11
CA ALA A 51 5.98 5.32 -7.27
C ALA A 51 7.17 4.34 -7.20
N ILE A 52 6.90 3.04 -7.09
CA ILE A 52 7.90 1.96 -7.10
C ILE A 52 8.60 1.88 -8.46
N TYR A 53 7.85 1.99 -9.55
CA TYR A 53 8.41 1.95 -10.90
C TYR A 53 9.41 3.10 -11.12
N GLN A 54 9.10 4.29 -10.60
CA GLN A 54 10.03 5.43 -10.66
C GLN A 54 11.21 5.29 -9.69
N GLN A 55 10.98 4.75 -8.48
CA GLN A 55 12.01 4.59 -7.44
C GLN A 55 11.86 3.25 -6.72
N MET A 56 12.51 2.20 -7.25
CA MET A 56 12.33 0.84 -6.75
C MET A 56 12.78 0.61 -5.30
N ASN A 57 13.72 1.41 -4.80
CA ASN A 57 14.29 1.25 -3.46
C ASN A 57 13.57 2.08 -2.38
N HIS A 58 12.47 2.77 -2.71
CA HIS A 58 11.69 3.53 -1.74
C HIS A 58 10.83 2.57 -0.90
N ALA A 59 11.35 2.20 0.27
CA ALA A 59 10.75 1.21 1.16
C ALA A 59 9.34 1.58 1.62
N GLU A 60 9.05 2.87 1.80
CA GLU A 60 7.77 3.40 2.22
C GLU A 60 6.67 3.15 1.17
N SER A 61 6.99 3.21 -0.13
CA SER A 61 6.01 2.86 -1.18
C SER A 61 5.63 1.38 -1.12
N TRP A 62 6.60 0.50 -0.90
CA TRP A 62 6.38 -0.94 -0.73
C TRP A 62 5.56 -1.24 0.54
N TYR A 63 5.89 -0.59 1.65
CA TYR A 63 5.15 -0.72 2.90
C TYR A 63 3.69 -0.26 2.76
N SER A 64 3.45 0.93 2.18
CA SER A 64 2.10 1.46 2.00
C SER A 64 1.28 0.63 1.00
N ARG A 65 1.92 0.08 -0.05
CA ARG A 65 1.31 -0.92 -0.93
C ARG A 65 0.87 -2.16 -0.16
N GLY A 66 1.71 -2.68 0.74
CA GLY A 66 1.37 -3.80 1.62
C GLY A 66 0.15 -3.51 2.50
N ASN A 67 0.10 -2.32 3.11
CA ASN A 67 -1.06 -1.91 3.91
C ASN A 67 -2.35 -1.88 3.09
N ALA A 68 -2.29 -1.38 1.85
CA ALA A 68 -3.45 -1.36 0.97
C ALA A 68 -3.96 -2.78 0.66
N PHE A 69 -3.06 -3.74 0.40
CA PHE A 69 -3.43 -5.14 0.23
C PHE A 69 -4.02 -5.78 1.49
N VAL A 70 -3.51 -5.45 2.69
CA VAL A 70 -4.10 -5.90 3.97
C VAL A 70 -5.55 -5.46 4.10
N ASN A 71 -5.87 -4.20 3.75
CA ASN A 71 -7.24 -3.71 3.80
C ASN A 71 -8.17 -4.43 2.80
N LEU A 72 -7.61 -4.91 1.68
CA LEU A 72 -8.30 -5.75 0.72
C LEU A 72 -8.32 -7.24 1.09
N LYS A 73 -7.76 -7.62 2.26
CA LYS A 73 -7.58 -9.01 2.71
C LYS A 73 -6.74 -9.88 1.77
N GLN A 74 -5.92 -9.25 0.94
CA GLN A 74 -4.98 -9.88 0.02
C GLN A 74 -3.62 -10.04 0.73
N TYR A 75 -3.61 -10.90 1.75
CA TYR A 75 -2.46 -11.05 2.63
C TYR A 75 -1.19 -11.57 1.95
N PRO A 76 -1.22 -12.50 0.96
CA PRO A 76 -0.01 -12.94 0.26
C PRO A 76 0.72 -11.79 -0.45
N GLU A 77 -0.01 -10.93 -1.15
CA GLU A 77 0.51 -9.76 -1.84
C GLU A 77 1.02 -8.69 -0.86
N ALA A 78 0.35 -8.57 0.30
CA ALA A 78 0.82 -7.70 1.37
C ALA A 78 2.18 -8.14 1.90
N ILE A 79 2.35 -9.42 2.25
CA ILE A 79 3.60 -9.99 2.73
C ILE A 79 4.72 -9.79 1.73
N SER A 80 4.47 -10.09 0.44
CA SER A 80 5.45 -9.86 -0.62
C SER A 80 5.87 -8.39 -0.71
N SER A 81 4.96 -7.45 -0.48
CA SER A 81 5.27 -6.02 -0.47
C SER A 81 6.12 -5.64 0.75
N TYR A 82 5.81 -6.16 1.93
CA TYR A 82 6.62 -5.93 3.13
C TYR A 82 8.02 -6.54 3.03
N ASP A 83 8.16 -7.72 2.43
CA ASP A 83 9.47 -8.32 2.15
C ASP A 83 10.33 -7.42 1.27
N LYS A 84 9.72 -6.78 0.27
CA LYS A 84 10.42 -5.78 -0.56
C LYS A 84 10.78 -4.53 0.22
N ALA A 85 9.89 -4.03 1.09
CA ALA A 85 10.22 -2.91 1.96
C ALA A 85 11.43 -3.23 2.86
N LEU A 86 11.46 -4.42 3.46
CA LEU A 86 12.54 -4.90 4.32
C LEU A 86 13.83 -5.21 3.56
N GLN A 87 13.74 -5.59 2.28
CA GLN A 87 14.91 -5.75 1.42
C GLN A 87 15.69 -4.43 1.27
N TYR A 88 14.98 -3.30 1.18
CA TYR A 88 15.61 -1.97 1.02
C TYR A 88 15.83 -1.25 2.35
N HIS A 89 15.03 -1.55 3.38
CA HIS A 89 15.18 -1.01 4.73
C HIS A 89 14.97 -2.13 5.77
N PRO A 90 16.02 -2.91 6.08
CA PRO A 90 15.92 -4.08 6.96
C PRO A 90 15.41 -3.79 8.37
N ASP A 91 15.74 -2.61 8.91
CA ASP A 91 15.35 -2.19 10.26
C ASP A 91 13.97 -1.49 10.31
N TYR A 92 13.17 -1.59 9.25
CA TYR A 92 11.86 -0.95 9.18
C TYR A 92 10.84 -1.67 10.08
N LYS A 93 10.87 -1.34 11.38
CA LYS A 93 10.06 -1.97 12.43
C LYS A 93 8.58 -2.08 12.09
N ALA A 94 8.00 -1.05 11.48
CA ALA A 94 6.60 -1.05 11.09
C ALA A 94 6.30 -2.12 10.02
N ALA A 95 7.18 -2.29 9.03
CA ALA A 95 7.03 -3.33 8.01
C ALA A 95 7.22 -4.75 8.59
N ILE A 96 8.14 -4.93 9.55
CA ILE A 96 8.31 -6.21 10.27
C ILE A 96 7.01 -6.58 10.98
N GLN A 97 6.47 -5.67 11.79
CA GLN A 97 5.25 -5.90 12.55
C GLN A 97 4.03 -6.15 11.64
N ALA A 98 3.90 -5.36 10.57
CA ALA A 98 2.80 -5.51 9.62
C ALA A 98 2.87 -6.84 8.86
N LYS A 99 4.08 -7.31 8.52
CA LYS A 99 4.31 -8.62 7.92
C LYS A 99 3.89 -9.75 8.87
N GLU A 100 4.37 -9.74 10.11
CA GLU A 100 4.00 -10.74 11.12
C GLU A 100 2.49 -10.80 11.35
N GLN A 101 1.82 -9.64 11.35
CA GLN A 101 0.36 -9.57 11.47
C GLN A 101 -0.34 -10.18 10.25
N ALA A 102 0.13 -9.88 9.03
CA ALA A 102 -0.45 -10.44 7.80
C ALA A 102 -0.26 -11.97 7.71
N GLU A 103 0.88 -12.50 8.15
CA GLU A 103 1.14 -13.95 8.21
C GLU A 103 0.18 -14.68 9.14
N LYS A 104 -0.12 -14.11 10.31
CA LYS A 104 -1.11 -14.67 11.24
C LYS A 104 -2.50 -14.75 10.61
N GLN A 105 -2.92 -13.69 9.91
CA GLN A 105 -4.22 -13.66 9.23
C GLN A 105 -4.33 -14.73 8.13
N ILE A 106 -3.25 -15.04 7.41
CA ILE A 106 -3.23 -16.14 6.44
C ILE A 106 -3.45 -17.49 7.13
N GLN A 107 -2.77 -17.73 8.25
CA GLN A 107 -2.92 -18.97 9.01
C GLN A 107 -4.34 -19.15 9.52
N ASP A 108 -4.95 -18.09 10.06
CA ASP A 108 -6.34 -18.10 10.53
C ASP A 108 -7.32 -18.39 9.38
N VAL A 109 -7.12 -17.79 8.21
CA VAL A 109 -7.96 -18.06 7.02
C VAL A 109 -7.84 -19.50 6.57
N ASN A 110 -6.63 -20.07 6.53
CA ASN A 110 -6.41 -21.45 6.12
C ASN A 110 -7.02 -22.46 7.11
N ILE A 111 -6.93 -22.19 8.42
CA ILE A 111 -7.56 -23.02 9.45
C ILE A 111 -9.09 -22.98 9.29
N ASN A 112 -9.68 -21.81 9.12
CA ASN A 112 -11.13 -21.66 8.98
C ASN A 112 -11.67 -22.37 7.72
N LEU A 113 -10.93 -22.35 6.62
CA LEU A 113 -11.33 -23.08 5.41
C LEU A 113 -11.33 -24.59 5.65
N ASN A 114 -10.28 -25.14 6.26
CA ASN A 114 -10.17 -26.58 6.52
C ASN A 114 -11.22 -27.10 7.51
N SER A 115 -11.64 -26.29 8.48
CA SER A 115 -12.66 -26.65 9.48
C SER A 115 -14.11 -26.62 8.95
N THR A 116 -14.35 -26.11 7.73
CA THR A 116 -15.71 -26.05 7.13
C THR A 116 -16.04 -27.23 6.21
N PHE A 117 -15.10 -28.16 6.03
CA PHE A 117 -15.27 -29.36 5.20
C PHE A 117 -15.43 -30.67 6.00
N GLU A 118 -15.60 -30.62 7.33
CA GLU A 118 -15.99 -31.75 8.20
C GLU A 118 -17.45 -31.66 8.63
#